data_AF-A0A6T9YJE9-F1
#
_entry.id   AF-A0A6T9YJE9-F1
#
_cell.length_a   1.000
_cell.length_b   1.000
_cell.length_c   1.000
_cell.angle_alpha   90.00
_cell.angle_beta   90.00
_cell.angle_gamma   90.00
#
_symmetry.space_group_name_H-M   'P 1'
#
loop_
_entity.id
_entity.type
_entity.pdbx_description
1 polymer ?
#
loop_
_entity_poly.entity_id
_entity_poly.type
_entity_poly.pdbx_seq_one_letter_code
_entity_poly.pdbx_strand_id
1 'polypeptide(L)'
;MAAPQAAVYKKNEKILALHGPLLYEAKVLKVRNSSDGPQYFVHYNGWKKRWDEWIQSDRMRPYNAENLKFQEELKKKASSEEVASSAKGQKGTKRKRDNEEEESYPAVGMKVNLPGELKKRLIDDWENVNRHNRVMQIPVKPSVKEILEYYKDAQESKEKDLTLAKLTENIVDALKIYFEHSLGTLLLYRVERDGYLQEVKEKGINPIEVYGVYHLLRLFVKLPSLVDNTGLSEEQKTAIGKEISGLCGYIVKHKTHLFRGEYKVTSRKNV
;
A
#
# COMPACT_ATOMS: atom_id res chain seq x y z
N MET A 1 22.22 18.44 -24.61
CA MET A 1 21.14 17.45 -24.79
C MET A 1 21.78 16.07 -24.86
N ALA A 2 21.53 15.20 -23.88
CA ALA A 2 22.08 13.85 -23.87
C ALA A 2 21.36 13.00 -24.92
N ALA A 3 22.11 12.22 -25.72
CA ALA A 3 21.55 11.35 -26.73
C ALA A 3 20.64 10.28 -26.09
N PRO A 4 19.52 9.90 -26.73
CA PRO A 4 18.66 8.84 -26.22
C PRO A 4 19.46 7.52 -26.17
N GLN A 5 19.60 6.95 -24.98
CA GLN A 5 20.28 5.68 -24.78
C GLN A 5 19.47 4.57 -25.49
N ALA A 6 20.14 3.81 -26.37
CA ALA A 6 19.48 2.78 -27.16
C ALA A 6 18.85 1.69 -26.26
N ALA A 7 17.73 1.12 -26.70
CA ALA A 7 17.07 0.02 -25.99
C ALA A 7 18.01 -1.20 -25.88
N VAL A 8 18.31 -1.59 -24.64
CA VAL A 8 19.25 -2.67 -24.28
C VAL A 8 18.60 -4.05 -24.43
N TYR A 9 17.29 -4.15 -24.22
CA TYR A 9 16.54 -5.43 -24.23
C TYR A 9 15.45 -5.45 -25.31
N LYS A 10 15.14 -6.63 -25.84
CA LYS A 10 14.16 -6.84 -26.91
C LYS A 10 12.84 -7.40 -26.38
N LYS A 11 11.78 -7.22 -27.18
CA LYS A 11 10.49 -7.87 -26.93
C LYS A 11 10.66 -9.39 -26.88
N ASN A 12 9.96 -10.03 -25.93
CA ASN A 12 10.01 -11.45 -25.58
C ASN A 12 11.31 -11.94 -24.94
N GLU A 13 12.26 -11.06 -24.65
CA GLU A 13 13.51 -11.44 -23.98
C GLU A 13 13.25 -11.79 -22.50
N LYS A 14 13.92 -12.85 -22.03
CA LYS A 14 13.92 -13.25 -20.62
C LYS A 14 14.99 -12.44 -19.89
N ILE A 15 14.60 -11.80 -18.80
CA ILE A 15 15.46 -10.96 -17.98
C ILE A 15 15.25 -11.24 -16.50
N LEU A 16 16.09 -10.64 -15.66
CA LEU A 16 15.86 -10.55 -14.23
C LEU A 16 15.49 -9.11 -13.89
N ALA A 17 14.33 -8.91 -13.27
CA ALA A 17 13.80 -7.59 -12.91
C ALA A 17 13.74 -7.44 -11.38
N LEU A 18 14.23 -6.30 -10.89
CA LEU A 18 14.10 -5.91 -9.50
C LEU A 18 12.65 -5.52 -9.19
N HIS A 19 12.09 -6.13 -8.15
CA HIS A 19 10.83 -5.72 -7.55
C HIS A 19 11.00 -5.73 -6.03
N GLY A 20 11.02 -4.54 -5.41
CA GLY A 20 11.51 -4.40 -4.05
C GLY A 20 13.01 -4.76 -3.94
N PRO A 21 13.46 -5.45 -2.87
CA PRO A 21 14.87 -5.79 -2.67
C PRO A 21 15.33 -7.03 -3.45
N LEU A 22 14.41 -7.77 -4.09
CA LEU A 22 14.70 -9.06 -4.72
C LEU A 22 14.67 -8.99 -6.25
N LEU A 23 15.46 -9.86 -6.86
CA LEU A 23 15.44 -10.14 -8.30
C LEU A 23 14.40 -11.22 -8.61
N TYR A 24 13.57 -10.97 -9.61
CA TYR A 24 12.60 -11.94 -10.13
C TYR A 24 12.83 -12.19 -11.62
N GLU A 25 12.52 -13.40 -12.07
CA GLU A 25 12.48 -13.67 -13.50
C GLU A 25 11.32 -12.92 -14.14
N ALA A 26 11.58 -12.25 -15.26
CA ALA A 26 10.56 -11.54 -16.01
C ALA A 26 10.76 -11.69 -17.51
N LYS A 27 9.70 -11.40 -18.27
CA LYS A 27 9.70 -11.38 -19.72
C LYS A 27 9.31 -9.99 -20.22
N VAL A 28 10.09 -9.45 -21.15
CA VAL A 28 9.77 -8.16 -21.79
C VAL A 28 8.59 -8.37 -22.75
N LEU A 29 7.47 -7.70 -22.51
CA LEU A 29 6.28 -7.75 -23.36
C LEU A 29 6.23 -6.62 -24.38
N LYS A 30 6.67 -5.41 -24.00
CA LYS A 30 6.69 -4.22 -24.88
C LYS A 30 7.93 -3.38 -24.59
N VAL A 31 8.41 -2.66 -25.60
CA VAL A 31 9.52 -1.71 -25.50
C VAL A 31 9.04 -0.38 -26.08
N ARG A 32 9.31 0.72 -25.39
CA ARG A 32 9.06 2.07 -25.89
C ARG A 32 10.24 2.98 -25.54
N ASN A 33 10.53 3.95 -26.40
CA ASN A 33 11.51 4.99 -26.11
C ASN A 33 10.78 6.21 -25.57
N SER A 34 11.22 6.72 -24.41
CA SER A 34 10.75 7.98 -23.82
C SER A 34 11.86 9.03 -23.86
N SER A 35 11.55 10.28 -23.53
CA SER A 35 12.54 11.34 -23.29
C SER A 35 13.58 10.95 -22.23
N ASP A 36 13.14 10.14 -21.25
CA ASP A 36 13.94 9.71 -20.09
C ASP A 36 14.63 8.35 -20.31
N GLY A 37 14.73 7.90 -21.57
CA GLY A 37 15.35 6.62 -21.95
C GLY A 37 14.35 5.50 -22.26
N PRO A 38 14.85 4.28 -22.54
CA PRO A 38 14.03 3.15 -22.94
C PRO A 38 13.26 2.59 -21.74
N GLN A 39 11.96 2.37 -21.94
CA GLN A 39 11.06 1.76 -20.97
C GLN A 39 10.54 0.43 -21.51
N TYR A 40 10.34 -0.50 -20.59
CA TYR A 40 10.01 -1.88 -20.91
C TYR A 40 8.82 -2.32 -20.09
N PHE A 41 7.79 -2.82 -20.75
CA PHE A 41 6.65 -3.43 -20.08
C PHE A 41 6.99 -4.88 -19.80
N VAL A 42 7.05 -5.28 -18.53
CA VAL A 42 7.48 -6.61 -18.12
C VAL A 42 6.36 -7.40 -17.47
N HIS A 43 6.42 -8.71 -17.66
CA HIS A 43 5.61 -9.68 -16.92
C HIS A 43 6.52 -10.56 -16.08
N TYR A 44 6.28 -10.61 -14.78
CA TYR A 44 7.02 -11.45 -13.85
C TYR A 44 6.57 -12.90 -13.93
N ASN A 45 7.51 -13.82 -14.00
CA ASN A 45 7.22 -15.25 -14.10
C ASN A 45 6.49 -15.74 -12.84
N GLY A 46 5.33 -16.36 -13.01
CA GLY A 46 4.45 -16.81 -11.92
C GLY A 46 3.47 -15.75 -11.39
N TRP A 47 3.57 -14.49 -11.83
CA TRP A 47 2.76 -13.40 -11.28
C TRP A 47 1.49 -13.18 -12.08
N LYS A 48 0.45 -12.60 -11.46
CA LYS A 48 -0.79 -12.21 -12.16
C LYS A 48 -0.51 -11.00 -13.08
N LYS A 49 -1.14 -10.97 -14.25
CA LYS A 49 -1.03 -9.87 -15.25
C LYS A 49 -1.28 -8.46 -14.71
N ARG A 50 -2.03 -8.33 -13.60
CA ARG A 50 -2.26 -7.04 -12.94
C ARG A 50 -0.97 -6.39 -12.39
N TRP A 51 0.08 -7.19 -12.23
CA TRP A 51 1.40 -6.75 -11.77
C TRP A 51 2.36 -6.44 -12.92
N ASP A 52 1.89 -6.52 -14.17
CA ASP A 52 2.70 -6.12 -15.31
C ASP A 52 2.89 -4.60 -15.25
N GLU A 53 4.14 -4.16 -15.26
CA GLU A 53 4.50 -2.75 -15.10
C GLU A 53 5.50 -2.29 -16.16
N TRP A 54 5.52 -0.98 -16.39
CA TRP A 54 6.59 -0.33 -17.16
C TRP A 54 7.76 -0.03 -16.23
N ILE A 55 8.93 -0.61 -16.52
CA ILE A 55 10.16 -0.38 -15.77
C ILE A 55 11.25 0.18 -16.69
N GLN A 56 12.24 0.84 -16.11
CA GLN A 56 13.44 1.35 -16.79
C GLN A 56 14.58 0.33 -16.73
N SER A 57 15.63 0.56 -17.51
CA SER A 57 16.78 -0.35 -17.61
C SER A 57 17.59 -0.52 -16.32
N ASP A 58 17.52 0.44 -15.39
CA ASP A 58 18.16 0.41 -14.07
C ASP A 58 17.64 -0.73 -13.19
N ARG A 59 16.36 -1.08 -13.33
CA ARG A 59 15.71 -2.20 -12.61
C ARG A 59 15.87 -3.54 -13.32
N MET A 60 16.59 -3.60 -14.43
CA MET A 60 16.73 -4.79 -15.26
C MET A 60 18.15 -5.31 -15.28
N ARG A 61 18.29 -6.63 -15.22
CA ARG A 61 19.55 -7.35 -15.36
C ARG A 61 19.43 -8.44 -16.41
N PRO A 62 20.47 -8.70 -17.21
CA PRO A 62 20.44 -9.77 -18.19
C PRO A 62 20.35 -11.11 -17.47
N TYR A 63 19.62 -12.05 -18.08
CA TYR A 63 19.52 -13.42 -17.59
C TYR A 63 20.83 -14.17 -17.87
N ASN A 64 21.77 -14.12 -16.92
CA ASN A 64 23.07 -14.78 -17.01
C ASN A 64 23.45 -15.44 -15.67
N ALA A 65 24.48 -16.29 -15.69
CA ALA A 65 24.89 -17.05 -14.50
C ALA A 65 25.32 -16.16 -13.32
N GLU A 66 25.90 -14.99 -13.60
CA GLU A 66 26.31 -14.03 -12.57
C GLU A 66 25.10 -13.42 -11.84
N ASN A 67 24.10 -12.93 -12.57
CA ASN A 67 22.91 -12.34 -11.98
C ASN A 67 21.98 -13.38 -11.34
N LEU A 68 22.03 -14.64 -11.78
CA LEU A 68 21.36 -15.76 -11.10
C LEU A 68 21.99 -16.04 -9.73
N LYS A 69 23.33 -16.04 -9.63
CA LYS A 69 24.01 -16.13 -8.32
C LYS A 69 23.64 -14.94 -7.43
N PHE A 70 23.60 -13.73 -8.00
CA PHE A 70 23.18 -12.54 -7.26
C PHE A 70 21.73 -12.66 -6.75
N GLN A 71 20.82 -13.21 -7.56
CA GLN A 71 19.45 -13.53 -7.14
C GLN A 71 19.44 -14.53 -5.97
N GLU A 72 20.24 -15.60 -6.03
CA GLU A 72 20.37 -16.57 -4.94
C GLU A 72 20.96 -15.96 -3.66
N GLU A 73 21.96 -15.09 -3.77
CA GLU A 73 22.55 -14.39 -2.62
C GLU A 73 21.55 -13.46 -1.96
N LEU A 74 20.76 -12.71 -2.75
CA LEU A 74 19.68 -11.87 -2.24
C LEU A 74 18.62 -12.71 -1.51
N LYS A 75 18.26 -13.89 -2.07
CA LYS A 75 17.34 -14.84 -1.42
C LYS A 75 17.93 -15.45 -0.15
N LYS A 76 19.22 -15.80 -0.16
CA LYS A 76 19.91 -16.38 1.00
C LYS A 76 20.00 -15.38 2.14
N LYS A 77 20.36 -14.12 1.86
CA LYS A 77 20.35 -13.03 2.85
C LYS A 77 18.97 -12.84 3.45
N ALA A 78 17.93 -12.78 2.61
CA ALA A 78 16.54 -12.71 3.06
C ALA A 78 16.13 -13.93 3.91
N SER A 79 16.60 -15.15 3.56
CA SER A 79 16.27 -16.37 4.32
C SER A 79 17.07 -16.50 5.62
N SER A 80 18.32 -16.06 5.68
CA SER A 80 19.16 -16.14 6.88
C SER A 80 18.67 -15.22 8.00
N GLU A 81 18.00 -14.12 7.63
CA GLU A 81 17.28 -13.24 8.56
C GLU A 81 15.99 -13.91 9.10
N GLU A 82 15.38 -14.85 8.37
CA GLU A 82 14.20 -15.62 8.84
C GLU A 82 14.54 -16.81 9.75
N VAL A 83 15.75 -17.38 9.68
CA VAL A 83 16.12 -18.54 10.53
C VAL A 83 16.47 -18.14 11.97
N ALA A 84 16.95 -16.91 12.20
CA ALA A 84 17.26 -16.43 13.56
C ALA A 84 16.00 -16.24 14.43
N SER A 85 14.83 -16.04 13.83
CA SER A 85 13.56 -15.80 14.52
C SER A 85 12.72 -17.06 14.79
N SER A 86 13.11 -18.22 14.24
CA SER A 86 12.28 -19.44 14.25
C SER A 86 12.69 -20.53 15.26
N ALA A 87 13.62 -20.25 16.19
CA ALA A 87 14.16 -21.26 17.12
C ALA A 87 13.34 -21.50 18.43
N LYS A 88 12.12 -20.97 18.58
CA LYS A 88 11.24 -21.28 19.72
C LYS A 88 9.80 -21.56 19.30
N GLY A 89 9.41 -22.84 19.30
CA GLY A 89 8.00 -23.27 19.32
C GLY A 89 7.73 -24.60 18.62
N GLN A 90 7.78 -25.71 19.38
CA GLN A 90 7.45 -27.06 18.92
C GLN A 90 5.93 -27.38 18.97
N LYS A 91 5.50 -28.16 17.95
CA LYS A 91 4.59 -29.33 17.93
C LYS A 91 3.04 -29.20 18.05
N GLY A 92 2.39 -29.66 16.97
CA GLY A 92 1.17 -30.51 16.93
C GLY A 92 -0.16 -29.75 16.81
N THR A 93 -1.14 -30.07 15.95
CA THR A 93 -1.51 -31.32 15.25
C THR A 93 -2.40 -31.02 14.01
N LYS A 94 -2.46 -32.00 13.10
CA LYS A 94 -2.96 -31.97 11.73
C LYS A 94 -4.41 -32.45 11.62
N ARG A 95 -5.33 -31.69 11.01
CA ARG A 95 -6.50 -32.19 10.22
C ARG A 95 -6.92 -31.25 9.07
N LYS A 96 -6.37 -31.58 7.90
CA LYS A 96 -6.76 -31.49 6.46
C LYS A 96 -8.17 -31.00 6.04
N ARG A 97 -8.20 -29.94 5.20
CA ARG A 97 -8.99 -29.64 3.96
C ARG A 97 -9.14 -28.11 3.81
N ASP A 98 -8.96 -27.42 2.69
CA ASP A 98 -8.55 -27.76 1.32
C ASP A 98 -7.75 -26.56 0.75
N ASN A 99 -7.04 -26.84 -0.33
CA ASN A 99 -5.95 -26.11 -0.95
C ASN A 99 -6.31 -24.69 -1.47
N GLU A 100 -5.77 -23.65 -0.83
CA GLU A 100 -5.39 -22.41 -1.49
C GLU A 100 -3.89 -22.22 -1.23
N GLU A 101 -3.08 -22.44 -2.26
CA GLU A 101 -1.63 -22.18 -2.23
C GLU A 101 -1.41 -20.69 -2.00
N GLU A 102 -1.35 -20.31 -0.72
CA GLU A 102 -0.79 -19.05 -0.26
C GLU A 102 0.71 -19.10 -0.56
N GLU A 103 1.05 -18.60 -1.75
CA GLU A 103 2.42 -18.44 -2.22
C GLU A 103 3.18 -17.56 -1.22
N SER A 104 3.96 -18.21 -0.34
CA SER A 104 4.67 -17.61 0.78
C SER A 104 5.94 -16.90 0.30
N TYR A 105 5.86 -15.58 0.14
CA TYR A 105 7.02 -14.71 -0.05
C TYR A 105 7.65 -14.34 1.31
N PRO A 106 8.99 -14.43 1.48
CA PRO A 106 9.66 -13.89 2.66
C PRO A 106 9.45 -12.37 2.74
N ALA A 107 9.13 -11.94 3.94
CA ALA A 107 8.33 -10.77 4.24
C ALA A 107 9.15 -9.49 4.50
N VAL A 108 10.02 -9.03 3.59
CA VAL A 108 10.81 -7.82 3.88
C VAL A 108 10.00 -6.56 3.54
N GLY A 109 9.66 -5.76 4.54
CA GLY A 109 8.87 -4.52 4.41
C GLY A 109 7.65 -4.47 5.33
N MET A 110 7.12 -3.27 5.55
CA MET A 110 5.98 -3.07 6.42
C MET A 110 4.73 -3.78 5.87
N LYS A 111 4.31 -4.88 6.52
CA LYS A 111 3.09 -5.60 6.15
C LYS A 111 1.87 -5.01 6.85
N VAL A 112 0.94 -4.49 6.06
CA VAL A 112 -0.41 -4.13 6.52
C VAL A 112 -1.39 -5.14 5.92
N ASN A 113 -2.05 -5.92 6.78
CA ASN A 113 -3.07 -6.86 6.32
C ASN A 113 -4.42 -6.15 6.25
N LEU A 114 -4.83 -5.74 5.04
CA LEU A 114 -6.19 -5.25 4.80
C LEU A 114 -7.17 -6.42 4.65
N PRO A 115 -8.19 -6.52 5.53
CA PRO A 115 -9.25 -7.52 5.41
C PRO A 115 -9.97 -7.44 4.06
N GLY A 116 -10.45 -8.58 3.56
CA GLY A 116 -11.14 -8.68 2.26
C GLY A 116 -12.34 -7.72 2.13
N GLU A 117 -13.07 -7.50 3.22
CA GLU A 117 -14.18 -6.54 3.29
C GLU A 117 -13.72 -5.10 2.96
N LEU A 118 -12.58 -4.66 3.51
CA LEU A 118 -12.07 -3.31 3.26
C LEU A 118 -11.52 -3.18 1.84
N LYS A 119 -10.91 -4.25 1.31
CA LYS A 119 -10.48 -4.30 -0.09
C LYS A 119 -11.68 -4.13 -1.03
N LYS A 120 -12.80 -4.80 -0.76
CA LYS A 120 -14.04 -4.63 -1.53
C LYS A 120 -14.54 -3.19 -1.48
N ARG A 121 -14.58 -2.58 -0.29
CA ARG A 121 -14.98 -1.17 -0.11
C ARG A 121 -14.09 -0.19 -0.89
N LEU A 122 -12.78 -0.44 -0.95
CA LEU A 122 -11.84 0.37 -1.73
C LEU A 122 -12.04 0.21 -3.24
N ILE A 123 -12.40 -1.00 -3.70
CA ILE A 123 -12.75 -1.22 -5.11
C ILE A 123 -14.03 -0.43 -5.44
N ASP A 124 -15.06 -0.54 -4.60
CA ASP A 124 -16.33 0.19 -4.79
C ASP A 124 -16.10 1.72 -4.78
N ASP A 125 -15.25 2.22 -3.87
CA ASP A 125 -14.84 3.63 -3.84
C ASP A 125 -14.15 4.06 -5.13
N TRP A 126 -13.17 3.27 -5.60
CA TRP A 126 -12.48 3.56 -6.86
C TRP A 126 -13.45 3.58 -8.06
N GLU A 127 -14.43 2.66 -8.11
CA GLU A 127 -15.44 2.65 -9.17
C GLU A 127 -16.36 3.88 -9.10
N ASN A 128 -16.82 4.25 -7.90
CA ASN A 128 -17.63 5.44 -7.71
C ASN A 128 -16.93 6.69 -8.21
N VAL A 129 -15.66 6.86 -7.87
CA VAL A 129 -14.92 8.08 -8.22
C VAL A 129 -14.48 8.09 -9.67
N ASN A 130 -13.86 7.01 -10.16
CA ASN A 130 -13.21 7.01 -11.47
C ASN A 130 -14.11 6.55 -12.62
N ARG A 131 -15.07 5.63 -12.38
CA ARG A 131 -15.99 5.14 -13.43
C ARG A 131 -17.30 5.91 -13.45
N HIS A 132 -17.89 6.13 -12.28
CA HIS A 132 -19.21 6.76 -12.16
C HIS A 132 -19.14 8.28 -11.97
N ASN A 133 -17.92 8.84 -11.89
CA ASN A 133 -17.71 10.27 -11.73
C ASN A 133 -18.50 10.84 -10.55
N ARG A 134 -18.42 10.15 -9.40
CA ARG A 134 -19.06 10.54 -8.16
C ARG A 134 -18.03 10.95 -7.14
N VAL A 135 -18.31 12.01 -6.39
CA VAL A 135 -17.45 12.49 -5.31
C VAL A 135 -18.14 12.30 -3.97
N MET A 136 -17.37 11.91 -2.97
CA MET A 136 -17.86 11.82 -1.60
C MET A 136 -18.27 13.22 -1.11
N GLN A 137 -19.45 13.34 -0.54
CA GLN A 137 -19.90 14.61 0.04
C GLN A 137 -19.21 14.84 1.38
N ILE A 138 -18.41 15.91 1.44
CA ILE A 138 -17.81 16.41 2.67
C ILE A 138 -18.69 17.54 3.25
N PRO A 139 -18.79 17.70 4.58
CA PRO A 139 -18.12 16.90 5.61
C PRO A 139 -18.75 15.51 5.81
N VAL A 140 -17.91 14.50 5.95
CA VAL A 140 -18.31 13.12 6.25
C VAL A 140 -18.29 12.90 7.76
N LYS A 141 -19.31 12.21 8.29
CA LYS A 141 -19.36 11.77 9.68
C LYS A 141 -19.50 10.24 9.78
N PRO A 142 -18.69 9.54 10.61
CA PRO A 142 -17.59 10.10 11.39
C PRO A 142 -16.39 10.50 10.51
N SER A 143 -15.69 11.57 10.91
CA SER A 143 -14.48 12.06 10.26
C SER A 143 -13.26 11.21 10.60
N VAL A 144 -12.15 11.38 9.88
CA VAL A 144 -10.88 10.67 10.19
C VAL A 144 -10.45 10.92 11.63
N LYS A 145 -10.57 12.16 12.12
CA LYS A 145 -10.26 12.52 13.51
C LYS A 145 -11.09 11.70 14.49
N GLU A 146 -12.41 11.69 14.31
CA GLU A 146 -13.34 10.95 15.16
C GLU A 146 -13.08 9.44 15.11
N ILE A 147 -12.80 8.89 13.92
CA ILE A 147 -12.49 7.46 13.75
C ILE A 147 -11.24 7.07 14.53
N LEU A 148 -10.19 7.88 14.45
CA LEU A 148 -8.92 7.62 15.13
C LEU A 148 -9.04 7.79 16.66
N GLU A 149 -9.85 8.75 17.12
CA GLU A 149 -10.18 8.92 18.54
C GLU A 149 -10.98 7.72 19.07
N TYR A 150 -12.04 7.30 18.36
CA TYR A 150 -12.81 6.10 18.74
C TYR A 150 -11.96 4.84 18.82
N TYR A 151 -10.95 4.72 17.95
CA TYR A 151 -10.00 3.61 18.01
C TYR A 151 -9.07 3.72 19.22
N LYS A 152 -8.53 4.92 19.50
CA LYS A 152 -7.67 5.17 20.67
C LYS A 152 -8.40 4.80 21.97
N ASP A 153 -9.61 5.31 22.17
CA ASP A 153 -10.43 5.04 23.36
C ASP A 153 -10.73 3.54 23.53
N ALA A 154 -10.96 2.84 22.41
CA ALA A 154 -11.19 1.40 22.41
C ALA A 154 -9.92 0.59 22.75
N GLN A 155 -8.73 1.06 22.37
CA GLN A 155 -7.47 0.43 22.76
C GLN A 155 -7.14 0.68 24.23
N GLU A 156 -7.31 1.90 24.74
CA GLU A 156 -7.09 2.23 26.15
C GLU A 156 -7.98 1.38 27.08
N SER A 157 -9.21 1.09 26.66
CA SER A 157 -10.13 0.23 27.42
C SER A 157 -9.70 -1.25 27.44
N LYS A 158 -8.89 -1.68 26.46
CA LYS A 158 -8.50 -3.08 26.25
C LYS A 158 -7.11 -3.39 26.80
N GLU A 159 -6.19 -2.43 26.66
CA GLU A 159 -4.77 -2.62 26.92
C GLU A 159 -4.41 -2.02 28.28
N LYS A 160 -3.99 -2.88 29.23
CA LYS A 160 -3.57 -2.43 30.57
C LYS A 160 -2.09 -2.07 30.63
N ASP A 161 -1.33 -2.38 29.57
CA ASP A 161 0.07 -2.03 29.46
C ASP A 161 0.24 -0.58 29.01
N LEU A 162 0.80 0.25 29.89
CA LEU A 162 1.04 1.68 29.66
C LEU A 162 1.99 1.94 28.48
N THR A 163 2.94 1.03 28.21
CA THR A 163 3.91 1.21 27.12
C THR A 163 3.27 1.01 25.75
N LEU A 164 2.41 0.00 25.64
CA LEU A 164 1.69 -0.30 24.41
C LEU A 164 0.60 0.74 24.13
N ALA A 165 -0.10 1.21 25.16
CA ALA A 165 -1.05 2.31 25.03
C ALA A 165 -0.39 3.59 24.50
N LYS A 166 0.80 3.93 25.01
CA LYS A 166 1.56 5.11 24.53
C LYS A 166 2.08 4.94 23.10
N LEU A 167 2.42 3.72 22.70
CA LEU A 167 2.77 3.41 21.32
C LEU A 167 1.57 3.61 20.38
N THR A 168 0.40 3.10 20.75
CA THR A 168 -0.85 3.31 20.01
C THR A 168 -1.16 4.79 19.87
N GLU A 169 -1.05 5.56 20.96
CA GLU A 169 -1.25 7.02 20.94
C GLU A 169 -0.32 7.71 19.93
N ASN A 170 0.98 7.42 19.99
CA ASN A 170 1.96 7.98 19.06
C ASN A 170 1.66 7.64 17.60
N ILE A 171 1.24 6.40 17.32
CA ILE A 171 0.88 5.97 15.97
C ILE A 171 -0.38 6.69 15.49
N VAL A 172 -1.40 6.80 16.35
CA VAL A 172 -2.64 7.52 16.04
C VAL A 172 -2.33 8.98 15.71
N ASP A 173 -1.54 9.66 16.52
CA ASP A 173 -1.20 11.07 16.29
C ASP A 173 -0.32 11.24 15.05
N ALA A 174 0.60 10.31 14.77
CA ALA A 174 1.35 10.29 13.53
C ALA A 174 0.44 10.11 12.31
N LEU A 175 -0.56 9.22 12.38
CA LEU A 175 -1.54 9.02 11.31
C LEU A 175 -2.38 10.27 11.05
N LYS A 176 -2.75 11.02 12.09
CA LYS A 176 -3.47 12.31 11.95
C LYS A 176 -2.65 13.30 11.13
N ILE A 177 -1.42 13.56 11.56
CA ILE A 177 -0.50 14.49 10.89
C ILE A 177 -0.25 14.04 9.46
N TYR A 178 -0.01 12.74 9.26
CA TYR A 178 0.31 12.21 7.95
C TYR A 178 -0.88 12.30 7.00
N PHE A 179 -2.11 12.06 7.47
CA PHE A 179 -3.32 12.22 6.68
C PHE A 179 -3.48 13.67 6.18
N GLU A 180 -3.32 14.66 7.07
CA GLU A 180 -3.43 16.08 6.72
C GLU A 180 -2.47 16.49 5.61
N HIS A 181 -1.21 16.05 5.70
CA HIS A 181 -0.17 16.41 4.72
C HIS A 181 -0.25 15.59 3.42
N SER A 182 -0.73 14.36 3.48
CA SER A 182 -0.78 13.45 2.33
C SER A 182 -2.08 13.54 1.53
N LEU A 183 -3.17 14.09 2.09
CA LEU A 183 -4.47 14.05 1.42
C LEU A 183 -4.41 14.70 0.03
N GLY A 184 -4.03 15.98 -0.04
CA GLY A 184 -4.04 16.76 -1.29
C GLY A 184 -3.03 16.28 -2.34
N THR A 185 -1.98 15.57 -1.92
CA THR A 185 -0.86 15.17 -2.78
C THR A 185 -0.95 13.71 -3.23
N LEU A 186 -1.44 12.81 -2.37
CA LEU A 186 -1.33 11.36 -2.55
C LEU A 186 -2.68 10.61 -2.55
N LEU A 187 -3.70 11.11 -1.86
CA LEU A 187 -4.90 10.31 -1.53
C LEU A 187 -6.13 10.63 -2.39
N LEU A 188 -6.18 11.81 -3.02
CA LEU A 188 -7.30 12.25 -3.84
C LEU A 188 -7.16 11.86 -5.31
N TYR A 189 -8.26 11.38 -5.90
CA TYR A 189 -8.36 11.20 -7.34
C TYR A 189 -8.55 12.54 -8.06
N ARG A 190 -8.35 12.56 -9.38
CA ARG A 190 -8.39 13.78 -10.21
C ARG A 190 -9.68 14.58 -10.01
N VAL A 191 -10.83 13.91 -9.97
CA VAL A 191 -12.16 14.55 -9.87
C VAL A 191 -12.50 15.11 -8.49
N GLU A 192 -11.77 14.70 -7.44
CA GLU A 192 -11.95 15.19 -6.07
C GLU A 192 -11.14 16.47 -5.80
N ARG A 193 -10.16 16.79 -6.65
CA ARG A 193 -9.19 17.87 -6.42
C ARG A 193 -9.82 19.26 -6.36
N ASP A 194 -10.81 19.54 -7.20
CA ASP A 194 -11.49 20.85 -7.20
C ASP A 194 -12.20 21.11 -5.87
N GLY A 195 -12.92 20.11 -5.35
CA GLY A 195 -13.60 20.22 -4.05
C GLY A 195 -12.61 20.40 -2.90
N TYR A 196 -11.46 19.73 -2.97
CA TYR A 196 -10.38 19.96 -2.00
C TYR A 196 -9.82 21.39 -2.05
N LEU A 197 -9.58 21.94 -3.25
CA LEU A 197 -9.09 23.32 -3.37
C LEU A 197 -10.09 24.32 -2.77
N GLN A 198 -11.38 24.17 -3.06
CA GLN A 198 -12.41 25.08 -2.54
C GLN A 198 -12.61 24.94 -1.03
N GLU A 199 -12.82 23.72 -0.52
CA GLU A 199 -13.16 23.54 0.89
C GLU A 199 -11.95 23.59 1.82
N VAL A 200 -10.81 23.01 1.43
CA VAL A 200 -9.63 22.95 2.30
C VAL A 200 -8.69 24.12 2.07
N LYS A 201 -8.34 24.44 0.82
CA LYS A 201 -7.34 25.49 0.55
C LYS A 201 -7.92 26.89 0.66
N GLU A 202 -9.10 27.15 0.11
CA GLU A 202 -9.70 28.49 0.11
C GLU A 202 -10.39 28.80 1.46
N LYS A 203 -11.20 27.87 2.00
CA LYS A 203 -11.88 28.08 3.29
C LYS A 203 -11.04 27.72 4.52
N GLY A 204 -9.87 27.10 4.34
CA GLY A 204 -8.97 26.76 5.43
C GLY A 204 -9.48 25.64 6.35
N ILE A 205 -10.41 24.81 5.88
CA ILE A 205 -10.96 23.71 6.69
C ILE A 205 -9.90 22.61 6.85
N ASN A 206 -9.71 22.11 8.07
CA ASN A 206 -8.78 21.01 8.30
C ASN A 206 -9.31 19.70 7.66
N PRO A 207 -8.55 19.07 6.76
CA PRO A 207 -8.96 17.83 6.11
C PRO A 207 -9.38 16.70 7.06
N ILE A 208 -8.71 16.57 8.20
CA ILE A 208 -8.97 15.45 9.11
C ILE A 208 -10.35 15.51 9.75
N GLU A 209 -10.97 16.70 9.76
CA GLU A 209 -12.28 16.94 10.36
C GLU A 209 -13.44 16.72 9.39
N VAL A 210 -13.17 16.67 8.07
CA VAL A 210 -14.20 16.62 7.04
C VAL A 210 -14.14 15.41 6.11
N TYR A 211 -12.98 14.76 5.99
CA TYR A 211 -12.87 13.50 5.25
C TYR A 211 -13.13 12.31 6.17
N GLY A 212 -13.53 11.18 5.59
CA GLY A 212 -13.99 10.00 6.33
C GLY A 212 -13.17 8.73 6.07
N VAL A 213 -13.77 7.59 6.45
CA VAL A 213 -13.12 6.27 6.45
C VAL A 213 -12.52 5.87 5.10
N TYR A 214 -13.15 6.20 3.97
CA TYR A 214 -12.66 5.82 2.65
C TYR A 214 -11.28 6.43 2.34
N HIS A 215 -11.10 7.71 2.60
CA HIS A 215 -9.82 8.40 2.40
C HIS A 215 -8.75 7.89 3.39
N LEU A 216 -9.13 7.55 4.62
CA LEU A 216 -8.23 6.90 5.58
C LEU A 216 -7.75 5.53 5.08
N LEU A 217 -8.63 4.72 4.49
CA LEU A 217 -8.24 3.43 3.92
C LEU A 217 -7.30 3.58 2.72
N ARG A 218 -7.47 4.62 1.88
CA ARG A 218 -6.51 4.92 0.81
C ARG A 218 -5.12 5.20 1.36
N LEU A 219 -5.02 5.85 2.53
CA LEU A 219 -3.75 6.06 3.20
C LEU A 219 -3.09 4.72 3.58
N PHE A 220 -3.84 3.78 4.17
CA PHE A 220 -3.30 2.47 4.57
C PHE A 220 -2.75 1.65 3.40
N VAL A 221 -3.33 1.81 2.20
CA VAL A 221 -2.80 1.18 0.98
C VAL A 221 -1.46 1.79 0.56
N LYS A 222 -1.24 3.08 0.82
CA LYS A 222 -0.02 3.81 0.44
C LYS A 222 1.10 3.71 1.47
N LEU A 223 0.76 3.58 2.76
CA LEU A 223 1.71 3.61 3.86
C LEU A 223 2.87 2.62 3.73
N PRO A 224 2.68 1.33 3.40
CA PRO A 224 3.80 0.39 3.24
C PRO A 224 4.89 0.92 2.31
N SER A 225 4.51 1.36 1.10
CA SER A 225 5.45 1.91 0.11
C SER A 225 6.13 3.20 0.55
N LEU A 226 5.50 3.97 1.44
CA LEU A 226 6.05 5.23 1.95
C LEU A 226 7.02 4.96 3.11
N VAL A 227 6.68 4.01 3.98
CA VAL A 227 7.46 3.62 5.15
C VAL A 227 8.69 2.80 4.77
N ASP A 228 8.61 1.98 3.72
CA ASP A 228 9.75 1.16 3.28
C ASP A 228 10.95 2.00 2.83
N ASN A 229 10.73 3.26 2.42
CA ASN A 229 11.76 4.23 2.04
C ASN A 229 12.28 5.09 3.20
N THR A 230 11.87 4.81 4.44
CA THR A 230 12.30 5.54 5.64
C THR A 230 13.45 4.83 6.36
N GLY A 231 14.18 5.57 7.20
CA GLY A 231 15.24 5.02 8.06
C GLY A 231 14.74 4.25 9.29
N LEU A 232 13.48 3.81 9.32
CA LEU A 232 12.90 3.06 10.43
C LEU A 232 13.44 1.63 10.46
N SER A 233 13.62 1.07 11.67
CA SER A 233 14.01 -0.33 11.84
C SER A 233 12.86 -1.28 11.48
N GLU A 234 13.17 -2.53 11.14
CA GLU A 234 12.15 -3.54 10.81
C GLU A 234 11.20 -3.83 11.98
N GLU A 235 11.67 -3.70 13.22
CA GLU A 235 10.85 -3.81 14.42
C GLU A 235 9.81 -2.69 14.50
N GLN A 236 10.23 -1.44 14.21
CA GLN A 236 9.32 -0.29 14.16
C GLN A 236 8.29 -0.44 13.04
N LYS A 237 8.72 -0.86 11.84
CA LYS A 237 7.83 -1.13 10.71
C LYS A 237 6.80 -2.21 11.05
N THR A 238 7.24 -3.27 11.72
CA THR A 238 6.36 -4.37 12.17
C THR A 238 5.35 -3.89 13.20
N ALA A 239 5.77 -3.07 14.17
CA ALA A 239 4.88 -2.50 15.18
C ALA A 239 3.80 -1.59 14.55
N ILE A 240 4.20 -0.71 13.62
CA ILE A 240 3.27 0.14 12.85
C ILE A 240 2.31 -0.73 12.03
N GLY A 241 2.81 -1.75 11.32
CA GLY A 241 2.00 -2.66 10.52
C GLY A 241 0.96 -3.42 11.34
N LYS A 242 1.33 -3.85 12.56
CA LYS A 242 0.43 -4.51 13.51
C LYS A 242 -0.67 -3.56 13.98
N GLU A 243 -0.32 -2.33 14.33
CA GLU A 243 -1.28 -1.33 14.81
C GLU A 243 -2.30 -0.95 13.73
N ILE A 244 -1.83 -0.71 12.50
CA ILE A 244 -2.72 -0.41 11.37
C ILE A 244 -3.61 -1.61 11.04
N SER A 245 -3.09 -2.84 11.15
CA SER A 245 -3.91 -4.04 10.99
C SER A 245 -4.98 -4.15 12.09
N GLY A 246 -4.65 -3.76 13.33
CA GLY A 246 -5.60 -3.64 14.44
C GLY A 246 -6.71 -2.63 14.16
N LEU A 247 -6.35 -1.44 13.67
CA LEU A 247 -7.27 -0.41 13.25
C LEU A 247 -8.16 -0.85 12.07
N CYS A 248 -7.61 -1.58 11.09
CA CYS A 248 -8.41 -2.20 10.03
C CYS A 248 -9.44 -3.19 10.60
N GLY A 249 -9.04 -4.02 11.57
CA GLY A 249 -9.95 -4.94 12.26
C GLY A 249 -11.07 -4.19 13.01
N TYR A 250 -10.74 -3.09 13.67
CA TYR A 250 -11.71 -2.21 14.31
C TYR A 250 -12.70 -1.63 13.29
N ILE A 251 -12.21 -1.11 12.15
CA ILE A 251 -13.06 -0.55 11.10
C ILE A 251 -14.05 -1.59 10.56
N VAL A 252 -13.60 -2.84 10.36
CA VAL A 252 -14.48 -3.93 9.93
C VAL A 252 -15.56 -4.23 10.98
N LYS A 253 -15.17 -4.28 12.26
CA LYS A 253 -16.10 -4.54 13.37
C LYS A 253 -17.19 -3.46 13.47
N HIS A 254 -16.86 -2.20 13.20
CA HIS A 254 -17.75 -1.05 13.34
C HIS A 254 -18.28 -0.52 11.99
N LYS A 255 -18.23 -1.34 10.93
CA LYS A 255 -18.50 -0.89 9.55
C LYS A 255 -19.85 -0.20 9.33
N THR A 256 -20.90 -0.61 10.04
CA THR A 256 -22.24 0.00 9.92
C THR A 256 -22.29 1.44 10.43
N HIS A 257 -21.40 1.79 11.35
CA HIS A 257 -21.30 3.13 11.90
C HIS A 257 -20.31 4.01 11.12
N LEU A 258 -19.20 3.42 10.64
CA LEU A 258 -18.11 4.19 10.04
C LEU A 258 -18.31 4.50 8.54
N PHE A 259 -19.01 3.64 7.79
CA PHE A 259 -19.22 3.82 6.34
C PHE A 259 -20.55 4.54 6.05
N ARG A 260 -20.68 5.79 6.48
CA ARG A 260 -21.89 6.62 6.31
C ARG A 260 -21.79 7.70 5.22
N GLY A 261 -20.64 7.83 4.57
CA GLY A 261 -20.44 8.83 3.52
C GLY A 261 -21.29 8.55 2.27
N GLU A 262 -21.88 9.61 1.71
CA GLU A 262 -22.68 9.54 0.50
C GLU A 262 -21.92 10.06 -0.72
N TYR A 263 -22.14 9.44 -1.88
CA TYR A 263 -21.55 9.86 -3.15
C TYR A 263 -22.54 10.67 -3.96
N LYS A 264 -22.09 11.79 -4.54
CA LYS A 264 -22.87 12.61 -5.47
C LYS A 264 -22.22 12.65 -6.84
N VAL A 265 -23.04 12.58 -7.89
CA VAL A 265 -22.57 12.73 -9.27
C VAL A 265 -21.98 14.14 -9.44
N THR A 266 -20.78 14.21 -10.02
CA THR A 266 -20.18 15.49 -10.45
C THR A 266 -20.43 15.71 -11.93
N SER A 267 -20.77 16.95 -12.30
CA SER A 267 -21.19 17.32 -13.65
C SER A 267 -20.02 17.45 -14.65
N ARG A 268 -18.76 17.27 -14.22
CA ARG A 268 -17.59 17.44 -15.09
C ARG A 268 -17.32 16.18 -15.90
N LYS A 269 -17.52 16.22 -17.22
CA LYS A 269 -17.02 15.18 -18.14
C LYS A 269 -15.50 15.10 -18.00
N ASN A 270 -14.94 13.88 -17.90
CA ASN A 270 -13.51 13.64 -18.02
C ASN A 270 -13.06 14.13 -19.40
N VAL A 271 -12.45 15.31 -19.46
CA VAL A 271 -11.70 15.81 -20.62
C VAL A 271 -10.22 15.55 -20.38
#